data_AF-A0A8S9DVL7-F1
#
_entry.id   AF-A0A8S9DVL7-F1
#
_cell.length_a   1.000
_cell.length_b   1.000
_cell.length_c   1.000
_cell.angle_alpha   90.00
_cell.angle_beta   90.00
_cell.angle_gamma   90.00
#
_symmetry.space_group_name_H-M   'P 1'
#
loop_
_entity.id
_entity.type
_entity.pdbx_description
1 polymer ?
#
loop_
_entity_poly.entity_id
_entity_poly.type
_entity_poly.pdbx_seq_one_letter_code
_entity_poly.pdbx_strand_id
1 'polypeptide(L)'
;MTTYANKTGLPKPADGSKVWGPEFRGAMDYISAGLFPQYTYEVSPHFTTANLGNDGATDRRMFPTIQEAINAAQGDAYSWLNRIIVHPGVYQETLAISKSILITSPTLPEWGVQGGFVGALLLGAGGQSPLITITPPNSAAISVGFQNLSMYNQYAATASYINKPYLIDVRPQSLYDANPVWIGINGCCIRAQTWGFDNDWESMIEARGYNRILVSDCRVLALNYAGGHLNGGIRKLFAVYGDNANGKVAELKIRHTAISQYYTGAGSPCLFYADNKVAGVVVRSEFGTDAVAYPTRIIQYGATGTNVISGVTAAE
;
A
#
# COMPACT_ATOMS: atom_id res chain seq x y z
N MET A 1 10.29 -17.41 35.41
CA MET A 1 10.59 -16.28 34.50
C MET A 1 10.81 -16.88 33.12
N THR A 2 9.90 -16.66 32.18
CA THR A 2 10.02 -17.21 30.81
C THR A 2 11.14 -16.46 30.09
N THR A 3 12.15 -17.18 29.60
CA THR A 3 13.25 -16.59 28.83
C THR A 3 12.83 -16.53 27.36
N TYR A 4 13.06 -15.42 26.67
CA TYR A 4 12.68 -15.24 25.27
C TYR A 4 13.90 -15.30 24.36
N ALA A 5 13.74 -15.77 23.13
CA ALA A 5 14.82 -15.77 22.14
C ALA A 5 14.96 -14.37 21.52
N ASN A 6 16.11 -13.72 21.69
CA ASN A 6 16.37 -12.36 21.19
C ASN A 6 16.16 -12.19 19.67
N LYS A 7 16.24 -13.28 18.89
CA LYS A 7 16.09 -13.24 17.43
C LYS A 7 14.63 -13.28 16.97
N THR A 8 13.75 -13.95 17.71
CA THR A 8 12.36 -14.21 17.28
C THR A 8 11.32 -13.58 18.21
N GLY A 9 11.72 -13.15 19.41
CA GLY A 9 10.81 -12.61 20.42
C GLY A 9 9.83 -13.65 20.99
N LEU A 10 10.06 -14.94 20.73
CA LEU A 10 9.23 -16.04 21.21
C LEU A 10 9.74 -16.58 22.55
N PRO A 11 8.85 -17.14 23.40
CA PRO A 11 9.27 -17.93 24.55
C PRO A 11 10.28 -18.98 24.08
N LYS A 12 11.40 -19.14 24.78
CA LYS A 12 12.28 -20.29 24.59
C LYS A 12 11.64 -21.45 25.37
N PRO A 13 10.93 -22.40 24.71
CA PRO A 13 10.46 -23.57 25.44
C PRO A 13 11.66 -24.40 25.88
N ALA A 14 11.46 -25.28 26.86
CA ALA A 14 12.48 -26.24 27.26
C ALA A 14 12.97 -27.06 26.06
N ASP A 15 14.24 -27.44 26.07
CA ASP A 15 14.86 -28.23 25.01
C ASP A 15 14.03 -29.50 24.73
N GLY A 16 13.75 -29.79 23.46
CA GLY A 16 12.94 -30.94 23.05
C GLY A 16 11.41 -30.73 23.01
N SER A 17 10.91 -29.53 23.30
CA SER A 17 9.48 -29.22 23.20
C SER A 17 8.95 -29.30 21.76
N LYS A 18 7.86 -30.06 21.60
CA LYS A 18 7.09 -30.23 20.35
C LYS A 18 5.98 -29.19 20.14
N VAL A 19 5.79 -28.27 21.10
CA VAL A 19 4.69 -27.28 21.07
C VAL A 19 4.80 -26.37 19.86
N TRP A 20 6.03 -26.07 19.43
CA TRP A 20 6.35 -25.52 18.12
C TRP A 20 7.11 -26.62 17.37
N GLY A 21 6.66 -26.97 16.17
CA GLY A 21 7.40 -27.91 15.32
C GLY A 21 8.86 -27.45 15.16
N PRO A 22 9.86 -28.33 15.29
CA PRO A 22 11.26 -28.00 15.01
C PRO A 22 11.44 -27.35 13.63
N GLU A 23 10.64 -27.75 12.62
CA GLU A 23 10.70 -27.16 11.29
C GLU A 23 10.23 -25.69 11.26
N PHE A 24 9.16 -25.37 12.00
CA PHE A 24 8.64 -24.00 12.07
C PHE A 24 9.67 -23.05 12.68
N ARG A 25 10.34 -23.46 13.77
CA ARG A 25 11.43 -22.65 14.37
C ARG A 25 12.62 -22.51 13.43
N GLY A 26 13.06 -23.60 12.79
CA GLY A 26 14.18 -23.57 11.85
C GLY A 26 13.93 -22.64 10.66
N ALA A 27 12.70 -22.63 10.12
CA ALA A 27 12.33 -21.74 9.03
C ALA A 27 12.34 -20.26 9.45
N MET A 28 11.78 -19.94 10.61
CA MET A 28 11.71 -18.57 11.14
C MET A 28 13.09 -18.04 11.54
N ASP A 29 13.92 -18.87 12.18
CA ASP A 29 15.30 -18.53 12.52
C ASP A 29 16.15 -18.31 11.26
N TYR A 30 15.95 -19.11 10.21
CA TYR A 30 16.65 -18.96 8.94
C TYR A 30 16.26 -17.66 8.22
N ILE A 31 14.95 -17.36 8.12
CA ILE A 31 14.44 -16.13 7.50
C ILE A 31 14.92 -14.90 8.28
N SER A 32 14.83 -14.94 9.60
CA SER A 32 15.24 -13.83 10.47
C SER A 32 16.75 -13.61 10.44
N ALA A 33 17.57 -14.67 10.49
CA ALA A 33 19.04 -14.55 10.47
C ALA A 33 19.59 -13.93 9.19
N GLY A 34 18.91 -14.10 8.05
CA GLY A 34 19.30 -13.53 6.76
C GLY A 34 18.92 -12.05 6.57
N LEU A 35 18.04 -11.48 7.39
CA LEU A 35 17.35 -10.20 7.10
C LEU A 35 17.53 -9.10 8.17
N PHE A 36 18.54 -9.19 9.03
CA PHE A 36 18.69 -8.36 10.24
C PHE A 36 17.51 -8.57 11.21
N PRO A 37 17.59 -9.60 12.08
CA PRO A 37 16.49 -10.01 12.95
C PRO A 37 15.89 -8.87 13.78
N GLN A 38 16.72 -7.92 14.21
CA GLN A 38 16.28 -6.80 15.04
C GLN A 38 15.32 -5.84 14.32
N TYR A 39 15.32 -5.83 12.98
CA TYR A 39 14.50 -4.97 12.12
C TYR A 39 13.41 -5.72 11.36
N THR A 40 13.31 -7.04 11.56
CA THR A 40 12.34 -7.89 10.86
C THR A 40 11.20 -8.26 11.79
N TYR A 41 9.99 -7.99 11.33
CA TYR A 41 8.73 -8.26 12.01
C TYR A 41 7.90 -9.17 11.12
N GLU A 42 7.17 -10.11 11.70
CA GLU A 42 6.41 -11.10 10.96
C GLU A 42 4.94 -11.04 11.33
N VAL A 43 4.08 -11.17 10.33
CA VAL A 43 2.64 -10.95 10.49
C VAL A 43 1.86 -12.13 9.94
N SER A 44 0.99 -12.70 10.77
CA SER A 44 0.05 -13.76 10.41
C SER A 44 -1.15 -13.69 11.35
N PRO A 45 -2.40 -13.89 10.88
CA PRO A 45 -3.56 -13.95 11.77
C PRO A 45 -3.43 -15.01 12.87
N HIS A 46 -2.55 -15.99 12.69
CA HIS A 46 -2.26 -17.03 13.68
C HIS A 46 -1.29 -16.59 14.78
N PHE A 47 -0.58 -15.46 14.63
CA PHE A 47 0.36 -14.92 15.60
C PHE A 47 -0.32 -14.14 16.73
N THR A 48 -1.44 -14.66 17.22
CA THR A 48 -2.14 -14.14 18.40
C THR A 48 -1.35 -14.46 19.66
N THR A 49 -1.56 -13.71 20.74
CA THR A 49 -0.83 -14.02 21.97
C THR A 49 -1.19 -15.40 22.53
N ALA A 50 -2.46 -15.81 22.42
CA ALA A 50 -2.88 -17.13 22.86
C ALA A 50 -2.10 -18.26 22.16
N ASN A 51 -1.84 -18.10 20.85
CA ASN A 51 -1.10 -19.07 20.06
C ASN A 51 0.42 -18.99 20.31
N LEU A 52 0.96 -17.79 20.51
CA LEU A 52 2.40 -17.56 20.72
C LEU A 52 2.86 -17.75 22.18
N GLY A 53 1.95 -17.66 23.15
CA GLY A 53 2.26 -17.72 24.58
C GLY A 53 3.13 -16.57 25.09
N ASN A 54 2.99 -15.36 24.52
CA ASN A 54 3.95 -14.25 24.67
C ASN A 54 3.38 -12.91 25.20
N ASP A 55 2.37 -12.92 26.07
CA ASP A 55 1.59 -11.72 26.53
C ASP A 55 2.38 -10.63 27.27
N GLY A 56 3.69 -10.79 27.45
CA GLY A 56 4.54 -9.78 28.10
C GLY A 56 5.95 -9.65 27.49
N ALA A 57 6.17 -10.13 26.26
CA ALA A 57 7.48 -10.04 25.62
C ALA A 57 7.78 -8.61 25.14
N THR A 58 8.81 -7.98 25.68
CA THR A 58 9.25 -6.62 25.28
C THR A 58 9.85 -6.56 23.87
N ASP A 59 10.37 -7.67 23.38
CA ASP A 59 11.03 -7.79 22.06
C ASP A 59 10.24 -8.67 21.09
N ARG A 60 8.90 -8.66 21.19
CA ARG A 60 8.03 -9.41 20.28
C ARG A 60 8.30 -9.01 18.82
N ARG A 61 8.38 -10.01 17.94
CA ARG A 61 8.57 -9.84 16.48
C ARG A 61 7.47 -10.46 15.63
N MET A 62 6.50 -11.14 16.23
CA MET A 62 5.40 -11.82 15.53
C MET A 62 4.05 -11.21 15.93
N PHE A 63 3.25 -10.78 14.97
CA PHE A 63 2.04 -10.00 15.21
C PHE A 63 0.84 -10.56 14.45
N PRO A 64 -0.38 -10.48 15.03
CA PRO A 64 -1.61 -10.89 14.35
C PRO A 64 -2.02 -9.94 13.23
N THR A 65 -1.61 -8.66 13.30
CA THR A 65 -1.99 -7.60 12.36
C THR A 65 -0.77 -6.84 11.85
N ILE A 66 -0.89 -6.25 10.66
CA ILE A 66 0.16 -5.43 10.04
C ILE A 66 0.33 -4.14 10.84
N GLN A 67 -0.75 -3.52 11.31
CA GLN A 67 -0.70 -2.29 12.11
C GLN A 67 0.03 -2.49 13.43
N GLU A 68 -0.15 -3.61 14.14
CA GLU A 68 0.61 -3.88 15.36
C GLU A 68 2.11 -4.02 15.08
N ALA A 69 2.49 -4.66 13.98
CA ALA A 69 3.89 -4.72 13.56
C ALA A 69 4.46 -3.34 13.19
N ILE A 70 3.68 -2.48 12.51
CA ILE A 70 4.07 -1.07 12.23
C ILE A 70 4.30 -0.30 13.55
N ASN A 71 3.43 -0.51 14.54
CA ASN A 71 3.55 0.14 15.84
C ASN A 71 4.81 -0.33 16.58
N ALA A 72 5.12 -1.63 16.53
CA ALA A 72 6.30 -2.24 17.15
C ALA A 72 7.63 -1.94 16.42
N ALA A 73 7.58 -1.63 15.14
CA ALA A 73 8.76 -1.23 14.35
C ALA A 73 9.44 -0.01 14.98
N GLN A 74 10.70 -0.14 15.35
CA GLN A 74 11.44 0.92 16.03
C GLN A 74 11.76 2.08 15.07
N GLY A 75 11.73 3.30 15.58
CA GLY A 75 12.10 4.52 14.83
C GLY A 75 13.55 4.93 15.09
N ASP A 76 14.47 3.97 15.11
CA ASP A 76 15.87 4.18 15.46
C ASP A 76 16.73 4.59 14.24
N ALA A 77 18.05 4.74 14.45
CA ALA A 77 18.99 5.27 13.47
C ALA A 77 19.00 4.51 12.12
N TYR A 78 18.53 3.26 12.12
CA TYR A 78 18.45 2.41 10.94
C TYR A 78 17.01 2.06 10.54
N SER A 79 16.04 2.95 10.81
CA SER A 79 14.62 2.74 10.46
C SER A 79 14.36 2.38 8.97
N TRP A 80 15.29 2.67 8.07
CA TRP A 80 15.24 2.23 6.66
C TRP A 80 15.44 0.71 6.47
N LEU A 81 15.91 -0.01 7.49
CA LEU A 81 16.01 -1.47 7.52
C LEU A 81 14.71 -2.15 7.98
N ASN A 82 13.78 -1.40 8.58
CA ASN A 82 12.54 -1.97 9.11
C ASN A 82 11.77 -2.72 8.02
N ARG A 83 11.41 -3.98 8.32
CA ARG A 83 10.71 -4.85 7.41
C ARG A 83 9.60 -5.61 8.12
N ILE A 84 8.43 -5.64 7.49
CA ILE A 84 7.31 -6.48 7.89
C ILE A 84 7.13 -7.55 6.82
N ILE A 85 7.32 -8.81 7.21
CA ILE A 85 7.00 -9.98 6.40
C ILE A 85 5.57 -10.38 6.68
N VAL A 86 4.70 -10.24 5.67
CA VAL A 86 3.29 -10.57 5.75
C VAL A 86 3.08 -11.95 5.14
N HIS A 87 2.75 -12.91 5.99
CA HIS A 87 2.44 -14.29 5.57
C HIS A 87 1.12 -14.36 4.80
N PRO A 88 0.87 -15.45 4.07
CA PRO A 88 -0.39 -15.60 3.36
C PRO A 88 -1.62 -15.51 4.28
N GLY A 89 -2.64 -14.78 3.85
CA GLY A 89 -3.83 -14.53 4.65
C GLY A 89 -4.60 -13.29 4.21
N VAL A 90 -5.82 -13.13 4.76
CA VAL A 90 -6.65 -11.93 4.57
C VAL A 90 -6.58 -11.07 5.82
N TYR A 91 -6.17 -9.82 5.64
CA TYR A 91 -5.96 -8.82 6.67
C TYR A 91 -6.98 -7.70 6.49
N GLN A 92 -8.02 -7.71 7.32
CA GLN A 92 -9.07 -6.69 7.32
C GLN A 92 -8.72 -5.56 8.28
N GLU A 93 -7.87 -4.64 7.83
CA GLU A 93 -7.38 -3.53 8.65
C GLU A 93 -7.07 -2.29 7.80
N THR A 94 -6.95 -1.13 8.45
CA THR A 94 -6.41 0.09 7.85
C THR A 94 -5.02 0.36 8.42
N LEU A 95 -4.14 0.90 7.59
CA LEU A 95 -2.75 1.15 7.95
C LEU A 95 -2.49 2.64 8.15
N ALA A 96 -1.86 3.00 9.26
CA ALA A 96 -1.32 4.31 9.54
C ALA A 96 0.21 4.22 9.67
N ILE A 97 0.93 4.83 8.74
CA ILE A 97 2.39 4.73 8.62
C ILE A 97 3.00 6.12 8.80
N SER A 98 3.91 6.24 9.77
CA SER A 98 4.62 7.49 10.08
C SER A 98 6.14 7.31 10.17
N LYS A 99 6.67 6.20 9.66
CA LYS A 99 8.08 5.84 9.75
C LYS A 99 8.52 5.10 8.49
N SER A 100 9.83 5.02 8.28
CA SER A 100 10.39 4.19 7.20
C SER A 100 10.11 2.72 7.48
N ILE A 101 9.57 2.02 6.48
CA ILE A 101 9.22 0.61 6.59
C ILE A 101 9.01 -0.03 5.21
N LEU A 102 9.45 -1.27 5.05
CA LEU A 102 9.10 -2.13 3.91
C LEU A 102 8.11 -3.21 4.36
N ILE A 103 6.91 -3.22 3.78
CA ILE A 103 5.91 -4.25 4.00
C ILE A 103 5.95 -5.18 2.79
N THR A 104 6.27 -6.44 3.00
CA THR A 104 6.48 -7.40 1.90
C THR A 104 5.82 -8.74 2.19
N SER A 105 5.31 -9.39 1.17
CA SER A 105 4.94 -10.81 1.24
C SER A 105 6.00 -11.68 0.56
N PRO A 106 6.29 -12.89 1.08
CA PRO A 106 7.16 -13.84 0.41
C PRO A 106 6.47 -14.57 -0.75
N THR A 107 5.14 -14.48 -0.84
CA THR A 107 4.35 -15.08 -1.93
C THR A 107 4.04 -14.05 -3.01
N LEU A 108 3.72 -14.52 -4.21
CA LEU A 108 3.25 -13.64 -5.28
C LEU A 108 1.86 -13.10 -4.93
N PRO A 109 1.54 -11.84 -5.29
CA PRO A 109 0.17 -11.37 -5.16
C PRO A 109 -0.73 -12.18 -6.08
N GLU A 110 -1.97 -12.41 -5.68
CA GLU A 110 -2.92 -13.07 -6.57
C GLU A 110 -3.62 -12.06 -7.49
N TRP A 111 -3.79 -12.47 -8.75
CA TRP A 111 -4.35 -11.67 -9.85
C TRP A 111 -5.79 -12.07 -10.20
N GLY A 112 -6.60 -12.49 -9.22
CA GLY A 112 -7.93 -13.10 -9.40
C GLY A 112 -9.12 -12.31 -8.84
N VAL A 113 -10.33 -12.77 -9.19
CA VAL A 113 -11.61 -12.35 -8.59
C VAL A 113 -11.55 -12.60 -7.08
N GLN A 114 -12.14 -11.70 -6.29
CA GLN A 114 -12.18 -11.79 -4.83
C GLN A 114 -12.66 -13.19 -4.39
N GLY A 115 -11.78 -13.98 -3.75
CA GLY A 115 -12.11 -15.31 -3.21
C GLY A 115 -11.20 -16.47 -3.58
N GLY A 116 -10.25 -16.32 -4.52
CA GLY A 116 -9.31 -17.38 -4.94
C GLY A 116 -7.95 -17.45 -4.21
N PHE A 117 -7.79 -16.66 -3.15
CA PHE A 117 -6.53 -16.06 -2.69
C PHE A 117 -5.38 -17.02 -2.24
N VAL A 118 -4.17 -16.87 -2.83
CA VAL A 118 -2.93 -17.62 -2.52
C VAL A 118 -1.82 -16.74 -1.90
N GLY A 119 -2.02 -15.42 -1.76
CA GLY A 119 -1.01 -14.45 -1.30
C GLY A 119 -1.22 -13.90 0.12
N ALA A 120 -0.75 -12.66 0.38
CA ALA A 120 -1.18 -11.79 1.50
C ALA A 120 -2.08 -10.60 1.01
N LEU A 121 -3.31 -10.50 1.52
CA LEU A 121 -4.34 -9.56 1.05
C LEU A 121 -4.67 -8.57 2.17
N LEU A 122 -4.31 -7.31 1.96
CA LEU A 122 -4.83 -6.20 2.74
C LEU A 122 -6.17 -5.76 2.16
N LEU A 123 -7.24 -5.85 2.95
CA LEU A 123 -8.59 -5.56 2.54
C LEU A 123 -9.21 -4.47 3.43
N GLY A 124 -9.73 -3.41 2.82
CA GLY A 124 -10.50 -2.39 3.54
C GLY A 124 -11.78 -2.96 4.12
N ALA A 125 -12.00 -2.77 5.42
CA ALA A 125 -13.23 -3.20 6.08
C ALA A 125 -14.36 -2.19 5.82
N GLY A 126 -15.47 -2.63 5.20
CA GLY A 126 -16.78 -1.95 5.25
C GLY A 126 -16.78 -0.43 5.06
N GLY A 127 -16.15 0.09 4.00
CA GLY A 127 -16.11 1.53 3.68
C GLY A 127 -15.03 2.35 4.40
N GLN A 128 -14.10 1.69 5.08
CA GLN A 128 -12.95 2.37 5.66
C GLN A 128 -11.99 2.82 4.56
N SER A 129 -12.02 4.12 4.31
CA SER A 129 -11.10 4.81 3.44
C SER A 129 -10.48 5.99 4.20
N PRO A 130 -9.17 6.25 4.04
CA PRO A 130 -8.21 5.53 3.21
C PRO A 130 -7.85 4.13 3.77
N LEU A 131 -7.48 3.18 2.90
CA LEU A 131 -6.94 1.88 3.33
C LEU A 131 -5.56 2.06 4.00
N ILE A 132 -4.74 2.94 3.43
CA ILE A 132 -3.39 3.25 3.91
C ILE A 132 -3.25 4.76 4.00
N THR A 133 -2.92 5.26 5.18
CA THR A 133 -2.50 6.64 5.42
C THR A 133 -1.02 6.68 5.67
N ILE A 134 -0.29 7.50 4.91
CA ILE A 134 1.12 7.79 5.14
C ILE A 134 1.20 9.22 5.66
N THR A 135 1.52 9.35 6.94
CA THR A 135 1.67 10.64 7.63
C THR A 135 3.11 10.76 8.12
N PRO A 136 4.02 11.27 7.29
CA PRO A 136 5.40 11.49 7.70
C PRO A 136 5.51 12.44 8.92
N PRO A 137 6.48 12.22 9.82
CA PRO A 137 6.82 13.21 10.83
C PRO A 137 7.42 14.43 10.15
N ASN A 138 7.11 15.62 10.66
CA ASN A 138 7.61 16.89 10.13
C ASN A 138 9.14 16.85 9.92
N SER A 139 9.92 16.44 10.92
CA SER A 139 11.38 16.51 10.87
C SER A 139 12.10 15.37 10.13
N ALA A 140 11.40 14.42 9.49
CA ALA A 140 12.04 13.19 8.99
C ALA A 140 11.69 12.85 7.53
N ALA A 141 12.71 12.44 6.77
CA ALA A 141 12.48 11.70 5.53
C ALA A 141 12.03 10.28 5.90
N ILE A 142 10.97 9.79 5.25
CA ILE A 142 10.56 8.40 5.39
C ILE A 142 10.49 7.72 4.03
N SER A 143 10.80 6.42 4.03
CA SER A 143 10.65 5.53 2.88
C SER A 143 9.66 4.42 3.21
N VAL A 144 8.54 4.39 2.50
CA VAL A 144 7.50 3.37 2.67
C VAL A 144 7.47 2.49 1.43
N GLY A 145 7.63 1.18 1.63
CA GLY A 145 7.63 0.18 0.57
C GLY A 145 6.52 -0.84 0.72
N PHE A 146 5.91 -1.23 -0.38
CA PHE A 146 4.99 -2.36 -0.49
C PHE A 146 5.51 -3.33 -1.55
N GLN A 147 5.64 -4.60 -1.21
CA GLN A 147 6.14 -5.63 -2.11
C GLN A 147 5.30 -6.90 -2.08
N ASN A 148 4.90 -7.37 -3.27
CA ASN A 148 4.20 -8.65 -3.45
C ASN A 148 2.88 -8.81 -2.67
N LEU A 149 2.15 -7.71 -2.47
CA LEU A 149 0.89 -7.70 -1.72
C LEU A 149 -0.31 -7.46 -2.65
N SER A 150 -1.44 -8.04 -2.30
CA SER A 150 -2.74 -7.59 -2.82
C SER A 150 -3.33 -6.55 -1.88
N MET A 151 -3.72 -5.38 -2.38
CA MET A 151 -4.27 -4.26 -1.61
C MET A 151 -5.60 -3.84 -2.20
N TYR A 152 -6.70 -4.22 -1.55
CA TYR A 152 -8.05 -4.05 -2.07
C TYR A 152 -8.83 -3.09 -1.17
N ASN A 153 -9.29 -1.97 -1.72
CA ASN A 153 -10.25 -1.12 -1.02
C ASN A 153 -11.63 -1.22 -1.69
N GLN A 154 -12.65 -1.50 -0.88
CA GLN A 154 -14.02 -1.74 -1.32
C GLN A 154 -14.97 -0.80 -0.59
N TYR A 155 -15.97 -0.33 -1.31
CA TYR A 155 -17.11 0.39 -0.75
C TYR A 155 -17.79 -0.37 0.41
N ALA A 156 -18.40 0.36 1.35
CA ALA A 156 -19.37 -0.21 2.29
C ALA A 156 -20.66 -0.55 1.54
N ALA A 157 -21.31 -1.68 1.87
CA ALA A 157 -22.56 -2.15 1.26
C ALA A 157 -23.72 -1.13 1.20
N THR A 158 -23.61 -0.01 1.91
CA THR A 158 -24.56 1.10 1.86
C THR A 158 -24.01 2.22 0.98
N ALA A 159 -24.72 2.56 -0.11
CA ALA A 159 -24.42 3.72 -0.94
C ALA A 159 -24.47 4.98 -0.05
N SER A 160 -23.30 5.55 0.24
CA SER A 160 -23.18 6.84 0.90
C SER A 160 -22.22 7.68 0.09
N TYR A 161 -22.51 8.97 0.01
CA TYR A 161 -21.68 9.99 -0.66
C TYR A 161 -20.32 10.09 0.06
N ILE A 162 -19.39 9.18 -0.23
CA ILE A 162 -18.02 9.36 0.24
C ILE A 162 -17.36 10.31 -0.75
N ASN A 163 -17.27 11.58 -0.36
CA ASN A 163 -16.39 12.54 -1.02
C ASN A 163 -14.99 12.38 -0.42
N LYS A 164 -14.01 11.99 -1.24
CA LYS A 164 -12.58 11.71 -0.93
C LYS A 164 -12.22 10.31 -0.37
N PRO A 165 -12.77 9.21 -0.90
CA PRO A 165 -12.22 7.90 -0.62
C PRO A 165 -10.94 7.67 -1.45
N TYR A 166 -9.95 7.03 -0.83
CA TYR A 166 -8.62 6.73 -1.35
C TYR A 166 -8.23 5.30 -0.97
N LEU A 167 -7.34 4.67 -1.73
CA LEU A 167 -6.64 3.48 -1.29
C LEU A 167 -5.39 3.87 -0.51
N ILE A 168 -4.56 4.75 -1.07
CA ILE A 168 -3.40 5.33 -0.38
C ILE A 168 -3.57 6.84 -0.32
N ASP A 169 -3.48 7.40 0.88
CA ASP A 169 -3.45 8.83 1.12
C ASP A 169 -2.14 9.23 1.80
N VAL A 170 -1.31 10.00 1.09
CA VAL A 170 -0.09 10.59 1.63
C VAL A 170 -0.39 12.02 2.05
N ARG A 171 -0.37 12.23 3.37
CA ARG A 171 -0.59 13.54 3.96
C ARG A 171 0.66 14.40 3.77
N PRO A 172 0.48 15.71 3.51
CA PRO A 172 1.61 16.61 3.37
C PRO A 172 2.41 16.66 4.68
N GLN A 173 3.74 16.71 4.56
CA GLN A 173 4.60 17.18 5.66
C GLN A 173 4.28 18.64 5.98
N SER A 174 4.70 19.13 7.15
CA SER A 174 4.68 20.57 7.41
C SER A 174 5.33 21.33 6.24
N LEU A 175 4.81 22.53 5.96
CA LEU A 175 5.26 23.41 4.87
C LEU A 175 6.77 23.75 4.95
N TYR A 176 7.41 23.49 6.09
CA TYR A 176 8.74 23.98 6.44
C TYR A 176 9.87 22.93 6.35
N ASP A 177 9.56 21.65 6.20
CA ASP A 177 10.59 20.60 6.31
C ASP A 177 11.25 20.23 4.97
N ALA A 178 12.56 19.99 5.01
CA ALA A 178 13.40 19.79 3.82
C ALA A 178 13.29 18.38 3.19
N ASN A 179 12.52 17.47 3.79
CA ASN A 179 12.67 16.05 3.57
C ASN A 179 11.55 15.47 2.68
N PRO A 180 11.87 14.64 1.67
CA PRO A 180 10.87 13.97 0.86
C PRO A 180 10.29 12.71 1.53
N VAL A 181 9.07 12.36 1.14
CA VAL A 181 8.44 11.04 1.37
C VAL A 181 8.66 10.17 0.14
N TRP A 182 9.30 9.02 0.31
CA TRP A 182 9.50 8.03 -0.76
C TRP A 182 8.51 6.90 -0.63
N ILE A 183 7.82 6.56 -1.71
CA ILE A 183 6.82 5.51 -1.74
C ILE A 183 7.13 4.57 -2.89
N GLY A 184 7.45 3.32 -2.56
CA GLY A 184 7.66 2.26 -3.52
C GLY A 184 6.53 1.24 -3.46
N ILE A 185 5.93 0.91 -4.59
CA ILE A 185 4.94 -0.16 -4.72
C ILE A 185 5.43 -1.08 -5.83
N ASN A 186 5.81 -2.32 -5.49
CA ASN A 186 6.43 -3.22 -6.44
C ASN A 186 5.83 -4.62 -6.40
N GLY A 187 5.53 -5.18 -7.57
CA GLY A 187 5.01 -6.55 -7.61
C GLY A 187 3.65 -6.67 -6.94
N CYS A 188 2.85 -5.61 -6.84
CA CYS A 188 1.58 -5.62 -6.09
C CYS A 188 0.36 -5.71 -7.02
N CYS A 189 -0.74 -6.26 -6.49
CA CYS A 189 -2.07 -6.16 -7.11
C CYS A 189 -2.89 -5.12 -6.34
N ILE A 190 -3.19 -4.00 -6.98
CA ILE A 190 -3.89 -2.86 -6.37
C ILE A 190 -5.29 -2.78 -6.96
N ARG A 191 -6.31 -2.85 -6.11
CA ARG A 191 -7.71 -2.81 -6.54
C ARG A 191 -8.50 -1.79 -5.73
N ALA A 192 -9.15 -0.87 -6.41
CA ALA A 192 -10.15 0.01 -5.81
C ALA A 192 -11.49 -0.28 -6.47
N GLN A 193 -12.54 -0.39 -5.66
CA GLN A 193 -13.86 -0.76 -6.12
C GLN A 193 -14.93 0.15 -5.54
N THR A 194 -15.68 0.80 -6.44
CA THR A 194 -16.89 1.57 -6.12
C THR A 194 -18.15 0.74 -6.41
N TRP A 195 -19.29 1.14 -5.82
CA TRP A 195 -20.59 0.53 -6.09
C TRP A 195 -21.72 1.49 -5.75
N GLY A 196 -22.82 1.33 -6.48
CA GLY A 196 -24.02 2.14 -6.32
C GLY A 196 -23.96 3.47 -7.09
N PHE A 197 -25.05 4.22 -6.98
CA PHE A 197 -25.23 5.54 -7.61
C PHE A 197 -24.44 6.63 -6.85
N ASP A 198 -23.86 7.59 -7.57
CA ASP A 198 -23.12 8.74 -7.04
C ASP A 198 -21.92 8.38 -6.12
N ASN A 199 -21.35 7.20 -6.30
CA ASN A 199 -20.15 6.78 -5.56
C ASN A 199 -18.88 7.09 -6.35
N ASP A 200 -18.59 8.39 -6.46
CA ASP A 200 -17.38 8.90 -7.12
C ASP A 200 -16.23 9.06 -6.13
N TRP A 201 -15.14 8.35 -6.37
CA TRP A 201 -13.90 8.51 -5.64
C TRP A 201 -13.07 9.62 -6.28
N GLU A 202 -12.56 10.54 -5.46
CA GLU A 202 -11.71 11.62 -5.95
C GLU A 202 -10.44 11.05 -6.60
N SER A 203 -9.78 10.13 -5.90
CA SER A 203 -8.61 9.43 -6.42
C SER A 203 -8.39 8.07 -5.76
N MET A 204 -7.58 7.21 -6.39
CA MET A 204 -7.20 5.92 -5.78
C MET A 204 -5.90 6.05 -4.98
N ILE A 205 -4.88 6.71 -5.53
CA ILE A 205 -3.66 7.06 -4.79
C ILE A 205 -3.52 8.57 -4.83
N GLU A 206 -3.52 9.21 -3.67
CA GLU A 206 -3.30 10.64 -3.51
C GLU A 206 -2.01 10.91 -2.75
N ALA A 207 -1.17 11.80 -3.27
CA ALA A 207 -0.02 12.29 -2.53
C ALA A 207 0.19 13.78 -2.67
N ARG A 208 0.59 14.41 -1.55
CA ARG A 208 0.68 15.86 -1.41
C ARG A 208 2.03 16.27 -0.82
N GLY A 209 2.55 17.39 -1.30
CA GLY A 209 3.76 18.04 -0.79
C GLY A 209 5.03 17.48 -1.41
N TYR A 210 6.05 17.22 -0.59
CA TYR A 210 7.32 16.69 -1.08
C TYR A 210 7.29 15.15 -1.13
N ASN A 211 6.80 14.58 -2.23
CA ASN A 211 6.67 13.13 -2.37
C ASN A 211 7.26 12.58 -3.67
N ARG A 212 7.72 11.33 -3.63
CA ARG A 212 8.20 10.59 -4.80
C ARG A 212 7.60 9.19 -4.79
N ILE A 213 6.78 8.91 -5.79
CA ILE A 213 6.09 7.62 -5.93
C ILE A 213 6.70 6.84 -7.08
N LEU A 214 7.07 5.59 -6.81
CA LEU A 214 7.42 4.59 -7.81
C LEU A 214 6.44 3.43 -7.73
N VAL A 215 5.78 3.12 -8.84
CA VAL A 215 4.97 1.91 -9.03
C VAL A 215 5.62 1.05 -10.11
N SER A 216 5.98 -0.19 -9.79
CA SER A 216 6.60 -1.08 -10.78
C SER A 216 6.15 -2.53 -10.70
N ASP A 217 6.01 -3.16 -11.86
CA ASP A 217 5.67 -4.58 -11.95
C ASP A 217 4.34 -4.91 -11.24
N CYS A 218 3.40 -3.96 -11.31
CA CYS A 218 2.12 -4.04 -10.59
C CYS A 218 0.95 -4.29 -11.56
N ARG A 219 -0.18 -4.70 -10.99
CA ARG A 219 -1.50 -4.62 -11.65
C ARG A 219 -2.37 -3.63 -10.89
N VAL A 220 -3.01 -2.71 -11.60
CA VAL A 220 -3.85 -1.65 -11.03
C VAL A 220 -5.23 -1.73 -11.66
N LEU A 221 -6.25 -1.97 -10.83
CA LEU A 221 -7.63 -2.13 -11.26
C LEU A 221 -8.52 -1.14 -10.50
N ALA A 222 -9.12 -0.22 -11.23
CA ALA A 222 -10.18 0.66 -10.75
C ALA A 222 -11.52 0.18 -11.32
N LEU A 223 -12.38 -0.39 -10.48
CA LEU A 223 -13.63 -1.02 -10.91
C LEU A 223 -14.84 -0.26 -10.36
N ASN A 224 -15.90 -0.19 -11.16
CA ASN A 224 -17.22 0.25 -10.72
C ASN A 224 -18.24 -0.88 -10.91
N TYR A 225 -18.78 -1.42 -9.81
CA TYR A 225 -19.88 -2.38 -9.87
C TYR A 225 -21.21 -1.63 -9.91
N ALA A 226 -21.60 -1.24 -11.11
CA ALA A 226 -22.91 -0.70 -11.42
C ALA A 226 -23.85 -1.84 -11.80
N GLY A 227 -24.79 -2.23 -10.94
CA GLY A 227 -25.89 -3.16 -11.27
C GLY A 227 -26.90 -2.54 -12.24
N GLY A 228 -26.46 -2.03 -13.40
CA GLY A 228 -27.29 -1.30 -14.37
C GLY A 228 -27.37 0.22 -14.16
N HIS A 229 -26.59 0.80 -13.25
CA HIS A 229 -26.65 2.23 -12.90
C HIS A 229 -25.33 2.96 -13.22
N LEU A 230 -25.36 3.84 -14.23
CA LEU A 230 -24.19 4.45 -14.87
C LEU A 230 -23.69 5.75 -14.21
N ASN A 231 -23.53 5.83 -12.88
CA ASN A 231 -23.00 7.07 -12.27
C ASN A 231 -22.09 6.76 -11.07
N GLY A 232 -20.77 6.75 -11.29
CA GLY A 232 -19.78 6.43 -10.26
C GLY A 232 -18.42 5.97 -10.82
N GLY A 233 -17.44 5.83 -9.92
CA GLY A 233 -16.12 5.27 -10.23
C GLY A 233 -14.98 6.05 -9.58
N ILE A 234 -13.74 5.70 -9.91
CA ILE A 234 -12.57 6.45 -9.46
C ILE A 234 -12.19 7.49 -10.51
N ARG A 235 -12.21 8.78 -10.14
CA ARG A 235 -11.94 9.89 -11.05
C ARG A 235 -10.46 9.98 -11.43
N LYS A 236 -9.54 9.89 -10.46
CA LYS A 236 -8.09 9.99 -10.68
C LYS A 236 -7.39 8.73 -10.15
N LEU A 237 -6.77 7.88 -10.99
CA LEU A 237 -6.08 6.71 -10.42
C LEU A 237 -4.88 7.13 -9.56
N PHE A 238 -4.09 8.05 -10.06
CA PHE A 238 -2.97 8.65 -9.33
C PHE A 238 -3.10 10.16 -9.35
N ALA A 239 -3.15 10.77 -8.17
CA ALA A 239 -3.16 12.21 -7.99
C ALA A 239 -1.93 12.62 -7.17
N VAL A 240 -1.06 13.42 -7.78
CA VAL A 240 0.14 13.96 -7.12
C VAL A 240 0.10 15.48 -7.12
N TYR A 241 0.28 16.06 -5.94
CA TYR A 241 0.27 17.50 -5.72
C TYR A 241 1.61 17.89 -5.09
N GLY A 242 2.37 18.76 -5.74
CA GLY A 242 3.54 19.37 -5.10
C GLY A 242 3.15 20.45 -4.08
N ASP A 243 4.12 21.30 -3.74
CA ASP A 243 3.88 22.56 -3.05
C ASP A 243 4.72 23.68 -3.66
N ASN A 244 4.10 24.43 -4.59
CA ASN A 244 4.79 25.51 -5.28
C ASN A 244 5.25 26.64 -4.35
N ALA A 245 4.43 26.99 -3.36
CA ALA A 245 4.68 28.11 -2.44
C ALA A 245 5.95 27.87 -1.61
N ASN A 246 6.19 26.61 -1.21
CA ASN A 246 7.36 26.22 -0.41
C ASN A 246 8.44 25.51 -1.23
N GLY A 247 8.31 25.58 -2.55
CA GLY A 247 9.28 25.04 -3.49
C GLY A 247 9.40 23.51 -3.51
N LYS A 248 8.48 22.77 -2.90
CA LYS A 248 8.50 21.31 -2.81
C LYS A 248 7.91 20.68 -4.06
N VAL A 249 8.52 19.58 -4.48
CA VAL A 249 8.26 18.97 -5.77
C VAL A 249 7.72 17.57 -5.57
N ALA A 250 6.58 17.26 -6.19
CA ALA A 250 6.09 15.88 -6.28
C ALA A 250 6.62 15.19 -7.55
N GLU A 251 6.80 13.87 -7.48
CA GLU A 251 7.22 13.02 -8.61
C GLU A 251 6.40 11.73 -8.66
N LEU A 252 6.03 11.30 -9.87
CA LEU A 252 5.35 10.03 -10.13
C LEU A 252 6.05 9.26 -11.26
N LYS A 253 6.47 8.03 -10.94
CA LYS A 253 7.06 7.08 -11.88
C LYS A 253 6.28 5.78 -11.86
N ILE A 254 5.86 5.31 -13.04
CA ILE A 254 5.16 4.04 -13.21
C ILE A 254 5.83 3.27 -14.34
N ARG A 255 6.15 1.99 -14.12
CA ARG A 255 6.81 1.14 -15.12
C ARG A 255 6.31 -0.30 -15.06
N HIS A 256 6.28 -0.99 -16.19
CA HIS A 256 5.91 -2.40 -16.29
C HIS A 256 4.63 -2.73 -15.51
N THR A 257 3.62 -1.87 -15.58
CA THR A 257 2.39 -2.00 -14.82
C THR A 257 1.23 -2.19 -15.79
N ALA A 258 0.30 -3.09 -15.48
CA ALA A 258 -0.95 -3.23 -16.22
C ALA A 258 -2.03 -2.39 -15.51
N ILE A 259 -2.62 -1.42 -16.22
CA ILE A 259 -3.59 -0.48 -15.64
C ILE A 259 -4.93 -0.60 -16.36
N SER A 260 -6.00 -0.79 -15.59
CA SER A 260 -7.38 -0.72 -16.09
C SER A 260 -8.25 0.16 -15.19
N GLN A 261 -9.10 0.97 -15.82
CA GLN A 261 -10.04 1.86 -15.16
C GLN A 261 -11.41 1.73 -15.82
N TYR A 262 -12.43 1.50 -15.01
CA TYR A 262 -13.82 1.62 -15.39
C TYR A 262 -14.47 2.78 -14.62
N TYR A 263 -14.82 3.85 -15.32
CA TYR A 263 -15.47 5.05 -14.78
C TYR A 263 -16.71 5.37 -15.61
N THR A 264 -17.83 5.66 -14.96
CA THR A 264 -19.10 5.97 -15.63
C THR A 264 -19.74 7.27 -15.12
N GLY A 265 -19.09 8.00 -14.21
CA GLY A 265 -19.63 9.25 -13.66
C GLY A 265 -19.56 10.44 -14.63
N ALA A 266 -20.19 11.56 -14.24
CA ALA A 266 -20.25 12.80 -15.04
C ALA A 266 -18.95 13.65 -15.01
N GLY A 267 -17.91 13.19 -14.30
CA GLY A 267 -16.64 13.90 -14.16
C GLY A 267 -15.72 13.83 -15.39
N SER A 268 -14.57 14.50 -15.31
CA SER A 268 -13.45 14.29 -16.23
C SER A 268 -12.46 13.29 -15.63
N PRO A 269 -12.59 11.99 -15.89
CA PRO A 269 -11.66 11.00 -15.35
C PRO A 269 -10.29 11.14 -16.00
N CYS A 270 -9.26 10.81 -15.24
CA CYS A 270 -7.90 10.68 -15.73
C CYS A 270 -7.17 9.54 -15.01
N LEU A 271 -6.20 8.92 -15.70
CA LEU A 271 -5.32 7.95 -15.03
C LEU A 271 -4.35 8.68 -14.11
N PHE A 272 -3.87 9.85 -14.56
CA PHE A 272 -2.81 10.60 -13.88
C PHE A 272 -3.22 12.07 -13.77
N TYR A 273 -3.18 12.59 -12.54
CA TYR A 273 -3.40 13.99 -12.21
C TYR A 273 -2.15 14.53 -11.51
N ALA A 274 -1.61 15.64 -12.01
CA ALA A 274 -0.40 16.26 -11.47
C ALA A 274 -0.59 17.77 -11.34
N ASP A 275 -0.40 18.32 -10.13
CA ASP A 275 -0.70 19.73 -9.87
C ASP A 275 0.25 20.36 -8.82
N ASN A 276 0.24 21.69 -8.71
CA ASN A 276 0.90 22.45 -7.65
C ASN A 276 2.42 22.20 -7.52
N LYS A 277 3.18 22.20 -8.63
CA LYS A 277 4.64 21.93 -8.72
C LYS A 277 5.04 20.44 -8.70
N VAL A 278 4.87 19.79 -9.85
CA VAL A 278 5.31 18.40 -10.09
C VAL A 278 6.50 18.37 -11.04
N ALA A 279 7.55 17.61 -10.71
CA ALA A 279 8.68 17.38 -11.61
C ALA A 279 8.56 16.04 -12.31
N GLY A 280 7.89 16.06 -13.45
CA GLY A 280 7.78 14.93 -14.36
C GLY A 280 6.84 13.82 -13.90
N VAL A 281 5.99 13.40 -14.83
CA VAL A 281 5.24 12.14 -14.76
C VAL A 281 5.83 11.22 -15.82
N VAL A 282 6.42 10.10 -15.38
CA VAL A 282 7.00 9.09 -16.29
C VAL A 282 6.19 7.80 -16.18
N VAL A 283 5.55 7.40 -17.28
CA VAL A 283 4.71 6.20 -17.33
C VAL A 283 5.15 5.32 -18.49
N ARG A 284 5.59 4.10 -18.20
CA ARG A 284 5.98 3.08 -19.18
C ARG A 284 5.22 1.78 -18.94
N SER A 285 4.02 1.63 -19.47
CA SER A 285 3.05 0.63 -18.95
C SER A 285 2.03 0.19 -20.00
N GLU A 286 1.36 -0.93 -19.71
CA GLU A 286 0.28 -1.49 -20.52
C GLU A 286 -1.07 -0.97 -20.00
N PHE A 287 -1.97 -0.64 -20.93
CA PHE A 287 -3.31 -0.14 -20.61
C PHE A 287 -4.36 -1.09 -21.16
N GLY A 288 -5.33 -1.49 -20.32
CA GLY A 288 -6.42 -2.39 -20.72
C GLY A 288 -7.44 -1.73 -21.66
N THR A 289 -8.21 -2.56 -22.39
CA THR A 289 -9.27 -2.14 -23.33
C THR A 289 -10.44 -1.41 -22.69
N ASP A 290 -10.76 -1.72 -21.43
CA ASP A 290 -11.85 -1.04 -20.70
C ASP A 290 -11.47 0.40 -20.31
N ALA A 291 -10.18 0.72 -20.27
CA ALA A 291 -9.70 2.09 -20.10
C ALA A 291 -9.97 2.98 -21.34
N VAL A 292 -10.63 2.47 -22.37
CA VAL A 292 -10.87 3.13 -23.67
C VAL A 292 -12.23 3.82 -23.74
N ALA A 293 -13.12 3.66 -22.75
CA ALA A 293 -14.38 4.44 -22.72
C ALA A 293 -14.15 5.95 -22.49
N TYR A 294 -13.03 6.33 -21.87
CA TYR A 294 -12.59 7.71 -21.75
C TYR A 294 -11.09 7.74 -22.02
N PRO A 295 -10.58 8.58 -22.95
CA PRO A 295 -9.19 8.53 -23.36
C PRO A 295 -8.30 8.62 -22.12
N THR A 296 -7.21 7.86 -22.16
CA THR A 296 -6.04 7.79 -21.28
C THR A 296 -5.50 9.19 -20.98
N ARG A 297 -6.26 10.00 -20.24
CA ARG A 297 -6.02 11.44 -20.08
C ARG A 297 -5.06 11.64 -18.94
N ILE A 298 -4.11 12.55 -19.16
CA ILE A 298 -3.33 13.18 -18.10
C ILE A 298 -3.79 14.62 -18.01
N ILE A 299 -4.13 15.05 -16.81
CA ILE A 299 -4.45 16.45 -16.53
C ILE A 299 -3.32 17.01 -15.68
N GLN A 300 -2.73 18.11 -16.15
CA GLN A 300 -1.60 18.74 -15.47
C GLN A 300 -1.75 20.25 -15.41
N TYR A 301 -1.59 20.81 -14.22
CA TYR A 301 -1.56 22.24 -13.99
C TYR A 301 -0.28 22.60 -13.21
N GLY A 302 0.49 23.59 -13.66
CA GLY A 302 1.64 24.12 -12.89
C GLY A 302 2.84 23.17 -12.69
N ALA A 303 3.15 22.28 -13.64
CA ALA A 303 4.31 21.38 -13.56
C ALA A 303 5.54 21.89 -14.33
N THR A 304 6.73 21.48 -13.88
CA THR A 304 8.01 21.80 -14.50
C THR A 304 8.79 20.51 -14.79
N GLY A 305 9.08 20.20 -16.06
CA GLY A 305 9.83 19.01 -16.46
C GLY A 305 9.24 18.29 -17.67
N THR A 306 10.01 17.39 -18.28
CA THR A 306 9.55 16.60 -19.44
C THR A 306 8.78 15.37 -18.97
N ASN A 307 7.51 15.27 -19.33
CA ASN A 307 6.74 14.03 -19.13
C ASN A 307 7.09 13.04 -20.23
N VAL A 308 7.21 11.76 -19.88
CA VAL A 308 7.45 10.68 -20.84
C VAL A 308 6.42 9.60 -20.61
N ILE A 309 5.53 9.42 -21.58
CA ILE A 309 4.52 8.37 -21.57
C ILE A 309 4.78 7.48 -22.77
N SER A 310 4.96 6.19 -22.51
CA SER A 310 5.03 5.17 -23.55
C SER A 310 4.24 3.96 -23.08
N GLY A 311 3.23 3.54 -23.83
CA GLY A 311 2.45 2.37 -23.46
C GLY A 311 1.76 1.77 -24.66
N VAL A 312 1.50 0.47 -24.58
CA VAL A 312 0.73 -0.26 -25.58
C VAL A 312 -0.66 -0.49 -25.00
N THR A 313 -1.69 -0.20 -25.78
CA THR A 313 -3.04 -0.69 -25.46
C THR A 313 -3.01 -2.21 -25.64
N ALA A 314 -3.11 -2.95 -24.54
CA ALA A 314 -3.27 -4.39 -24.62
C ALA A 314 -4.69 -4.66 -25.12
N ALA A 315 -4.82 -5.39 -26.24
CA ALA A 315 -6.07 -6.07 -26.54
C ALA A 315 -6.16 -7.23 -25.56
N GLU A 316 -7.11 -7.19 -24.63
CA GLU A 316 -7.47 -8.38 -23.84
C GLU A 316 -8.15 -9.43 -24.72
#